data_AF-A0A5N5Q825-F1
#
_entry.id   AF-A0A5N5Q825-F1
#
_cell.length_a   1.000
_cell.length_b   1.000
_cell.length_c   1.000
_cell.angle_alpha   90.00
_cell.angle_beta   90.00
_cell.angle_gamma   90.00
#
_symmetry.space_group_name_H-M   'P 1'
#
loop_
_entity.id
_entity.type
_entity.pdbx_description
1 polymer ?
#
loop_
_entity_poly.entity_id
_entity_poly.type
_entity_poly.pdbx_seq_one_letter_code
_entity_poly.pdbx_strand_id
1 'polypeptide(L)'
;MSAISYEAGRCFKMPNKLGGRAAQCRVARGDPSILEVKSGVRLQGTIFNVSFNLVAFDESHTLRNVSLMTLAAIQLSAKALVCVGATATPIFTGPKDIAAQGRVLRHAPIIGDAGEELFLALLAEQRARTKQWEENSLDLIEQAANKEAMEMAATLGATHNEARIAELLEQARQKYESEDQERMLKTSYVMQTSIDMLRQDMLPIVLRRSGTSKGPDGNCVLELQPYKIVTAWSPLSEKEQEGLDRVNEVQKEQKELRKLGKKHNTEVLKWSNFLLDQKHAGLHPDILPLRNQEKAEGLEPGSLLDHMADDWNEANILEKASTRLLKTDEIIGHFWSGNPNPPVYHEDGTRDLEAEALVQDPEPLDHPRKFLVYVQYKLHRMLLKQLLKIRGRGLVEYDGTMTTSKRQAAVKKFQEDPECRVMLISNVGAAGLNLAAASIVIFVLTERRLVRTGEEANHWACMAIWTDFAGDRHRYHCTNRAGSRTGWLCGWQDGHVGELPPI
;
A
#
# COMPACT_ATOMS: atom_id res chain seq x y z
N MET A 1 17.60 -2.19 -10.22
CA MET A 1 17.90 -1.05 -9.32
C MET A 1 18.86 -1.36 -8.17
N SER A 2 18.86 -2.57 -7.58
CA SER A 2 19.86 -2.99 -6.58
C SER A 2 21.32 -2.87 -7.06
N ALA A 3 21.59 -3.19 -8.33
CA ALA A 3 22.92 -3.08 -8.93
C ALA A 3 23.46 -1.63 -8.96
N ILE A 4 22.60 -0.64 -9.29
CA ILE A 4 22.98 0.79 -9.26
C ILE A 4 23.36 1.20 -7.84
N SER A 5 22.54 0.81 -6.84
CA SER A 5 22.83 1.12 -5.44
C SER A 5 24.11 0.45 -4.95
N TYR A 6 24.38 -0.79 -5.37
CA TYR A 6 25.61 -1.51 -5.01
C TYR A 6 26.84 -0.83 -5.62
N GLU A 7 26.82 -0.54 -6.91
CA GLU A 7 27.95 0.09 -7.59
C GLU A 7 28.15 1.53 -7.11
N ALA A 8 27.08 2.27 -6.86
CA ALA A 8 27.15 3.60 -6.24
C ALA A 8 27.75 3.52 -4.83
N GLY A 9 27.38 2.50 -4.05
CA GLY A 9 27.96 2.22 -2.74
C GLY A 9 29.46 1.95 -2.78
N ARG A 10 29.97 1.34 -3.86
CA ARG A 10 31.41 1.16 -4.09
C ARG A 10 32.09 2.47 -4.49
N CYS A 11 31.44 3.28 -5.31
CA CYS A 11 32.06 4.45 -5.95
C CYS A 11 31.99 5.74 -5.14
N PHE A 12 30.87 6.01 -4.46
CA PHE A 12 30.54 7.32 -3.94
C PHE A 12 30.30 7.34 -2.43
N LYS A 13 30.56 8.50 -1.83
CA LYS A 13 30.16 8.81 -0.45
C LYS A 13 28.75 9.39 -0.44
N MET A 14 27.92 8.95 0.51
CA MET A 14 26.67 9.64 0.77
C MET A 14 26.98 11.01 1.41
N PRO A 15 26.34 12.10 0.98
CA PRO A 15 26.53 13.40 1.62
C PRO A 15 26.17 13.33 3.12
N ASN A 16 27.10 13.75 3.98
CA ASN A 16 26.98 13.68 5.44
C ASN A 16 25.79 14.48 6.03
N LYS A 17 25.22 15.41 5.25
CA LYS A 17 24.08 16.25 5.65
C LYS A 17 23.05 16.34 4.52
N LEU A 18 21.94 15.62 4.67
CA LEU A 18 20.73 15.79 3.85
C LEU A 18 19.60 16.48 4.61
N GLY A 19 19.83 16.84 5.88
CA GLY A 19 18.87 17.51 6.73
C GLY A 19 18.92 19.04 6.58
N GLY A 20 17.76 19.68 6.68
CA GLY A 20 17.61 21.13 6.64
C GLY A 20 17.39 21.70 5.25
N ARG A 21 16.95 22.96 5.21
CA ARG A 21 16.47 23.63 3.99
C ARG A 21 17.53 23.68 2.89
N ALA A 22 18.78 24.04 3.22
CA ALA A 22 19.86 24.14 2.24
C ALA A 22 20.18 22.80 1.56
N ALA A 23 20.17 21.70 2.31
CA ALA A 23 20.40 20.38 1.75
C ALA A 23 19.24 19.92 0.85
N GLN A 24 18.00 20.23 1.25
CA GLN A 24 16.82 19.94 0.43
C GLN A 24 16.80 20.75 -0.86
N CYS A 25 17.21 22.03 -0.81
CA CYS A 25 17.34 22.88 -2.01
C CYS A 25 18.39 22.30 -2.97
N ARG A 26 19.57 21.91 -2.46
CA ARG A 26 20.60 21.24 -3.27
C ARG A 26 20.08 19.97 -3.96
N VAL A 27 19.26 19.19 -3.26
CA VAL A 27 18.63 17.99 -3.82
C VAL A 27 17.54 18.34 -4.84
N ALA A 28 16.80 19.43 -4.62
CA ALA A 28 15.79 19.94 -5.55
C ALA A 28 16.39 20.45 -6.87
N ARG A 29 17.64 20.94 -6.85
CA ARG A 29 18.38 21.24 -8.09
C ARG A 29 18.63 20.00 -8.96
N GLY A 30 18.63 18.81 -8.38
CA GLY A 30 18.95 17.58 -9.12
C GLY A 30 20.36 17.62 -9.74
N ASP A 31 21.33 18.18 -9.02
CA ASP A 31 22.71 18.31 -9.51
C ASP A 31 23.40 16.92 -9.56
N PRO A 32 23.87 16.46 -10.74
CA PRO A 32 24.55 15.17 -10.86
C PRO A 32 25.93 15.12 -10.17
N SER A 33 26.50 16.26 -9.80
CA SER A 33 27.80 16.36 -9.11
C SER A 33 27.71 16.24 -7.59
N ILE A 34 26.49 16.05 -7.04
CA ILE A 34 26.25 15.98 -5.59
C ILE A 34 26.94 14.78 -4.91
N LEU A 35 27.33 13.75 -5.66
CA LEU A 35 28.03 12.57 -5.15
C LEU A 35 29.55 12.73 -5.28
N GLU A 36 30.23 12.67 -4.15
CA GLU A 36 31.70 12.66 -4.10
C GLU A 36 32.25 11.25 -4.29
N VAL A 37 33.24 11.10 -5.17
CA VAL A 37 33.96 9.83 -5.37
C VAL A 37 34.77 9.49 -4.11
N LYS A 38 34.73 8.23 -3.68
CA LYS A 38 35.54 7.74 -2.55
C LYS A 38 37.04 7.84 -2.88
N SER A 39 37.84 8.18 -1.87
CA SER A 39 39.30 8.27 -2.03
C SER A 39 39.86 6.95 -2.56
N GLY A 40 40.73 7.03 -3.58
CA GLY A 40 41.34 5.86 -4.21
C GLY A 40 40.46 5.10 -5.22
N VAL A 41 39.17 5.45 -5.35
CA VAL A 41 38.28 4.81 -6.32
C VAL A 41 38.37 5.50 -7.68
N ARG A 42 38.54 4.71 -8.75
CA ARG A 42 38.47 5.17 -10.14
C ARG A 42 37.13 4.76 -10.74
N LEU A 43 36.47 5.66 -11.46
CA LEU A 43 35.20 5.36 -12.11
C LEU A 43 35.38 4.60 -13.43
N GLN A 44 36.59 4.54 -13.99
CA GLN A 44 36.90 3.77 -15.19
C GLN A 44 36.49 2.30 -15.00
N GLY A 45 35.75 1.75 -15.97
CA GLY A 45 35.20 0.40 -15.91
C GLY A 45 33.88 0.27 -15.14
N THR A 46 33.38 1.34 -14.53
CA THR A 46 32.07 1.37 -13.87
C THR A 46 31.00 1.95 -14.80
N ILE A 47 29.72 1.65 -14.52
CA ILE A 47 28.57 2.25 -15.23
C ILE A 47 28.55 3.79 -15.14
N PHE A 48 29.19 4.36 -14.12
CA PHE A 48 29.26 5.81 -13.92
C PHE A 48 30.29 6.50 -14.80
N ASN A 49 31.10 5.77 -15.57
CA ASN A 49 32.01 6.33 -16.58
C ASN A 49 31.58 5.99 -18.02
N VAL A 50 30.30 5.71 -18.22
CA VAL A 50 29.71 5.39 -19.52
C VAL A 50 28.68 6.48 -19.88
N SER A 51 28.61 6.83 -21.17
CA SER A 51 27.53 7.64 -21.74
C SER A 51 26.51 6.74 -22.40
N PHE A 52 25.23 7.07 -22.23
CA PHE A 52 24.12 6.24 -22.67
C PHE A 52 23.28 6.96 -23.72
N ASN A 53 22.73 6.23 -24.70
CA ASN A 53 21.69 6.80 -25.55
C ASN A 53 20.34 6.85 -24.81
N LEU A 54 20.08 5.86 -23.96
CA LEU A 54 18.83 5.72 -23.21
C LEU A 54 19.12 5.19 -21.81
N VAL A 55 18.51 5.81 -20.81
CA VAL A 55 18.37 5.25 -19.46
C VAL A 55 16.88 5.11 -19.16
N ALA A 56 16.45 3.88 -18.89
CA ALA A 56 15.07 3.54 -18.55
C ALA A 56 14.98 3.09 -17.09
N PHE A 57 14.11 3.75 -16.32
CA PHE A 57 13.81 3.40 -14.93
C PHE A 57 12.45 2.72 -14.85
N ASP A 58 12.46 1.40 -14.74
CA ASP A 58 11.28 0.64 -14.36
C ASP A 58 11.03 0.80 -12.84
N GLU A 59 9.76 0.83 -12.45
CA GLU A 59 9.29 1.18 -11.10
C GLU A 59 9.91 2.48 -10.55
N SER A 60 9.92 3.54 -11.36
CA SER A 60 10.56 4.83 -11.05
C SER A 60 10.15 5.44 -9.71
N HIS A 61 8.99 5.04 -9.17
CA HIS A 61 8.51 5.43 -7.85
C HIS A 61 9.46 5.06 -6.71
N THR A 62 10.37 4.09 -6.87
CA THR A 62 11.37 3.77 -5.83
C THR A 62 12.40 4.89 -5.66
N LEU A 63 12.54 5.77 -6.67
CA LEU A 63 13.49 6.89 -6.67
C LEU A 63 12.90 8.18 -6.07
N ARG A 64 11.67 8.13 -5.53
CA ARG A 64 11.00 9.29 -4.93
C ARG A 64 11.71 9.87 -3.70
N ASN A 65 12.38 9.00 -2.94
CA ASN A 65 13.09 9.37 -1.72
C ASN A 65 14.55 9.69 -2.01
N VAL A 66 15.12 10.64 -1.28
CA VAL A 66 16.53 10.97 -1.39
C VAL A 66 17.36 9.83 -0.80
N SER A 67 18.14 9.16 -1.64
CA SER A 67 18.98 8.03 -1.28
C SER A 67 20.20 7.99 -2.18
N LEU A 68 21.22 7.21 -1.82
CA LEU A 68 22.40 7.02 -2.67
C LEU A 68 22.00 6.55 -4.07
N MET A 69 21.00 5.66 -4.14
CA MET A 69 20.45 5.14 -5.37
C MET A 69 19.80 6.24 -6.23
N THR A 70 19.03 7.14 -5.62
CA THR A 70 18.38 8.27 -6.34
C THR A 70 19.42 9.26 -6.86
N LEU A 71 20.43 9.60 -6.06
CA LEU A 71 21.50 10.52 -6.49
C LEU A 71 22.36 9.89 -7.60
N ALA A 72 22.65 8.60 -7.50
CA ALA A 72 23.34 7.86 -8.54
C ALA A 72 22.51 7.77 -9.83
N ALA A 73 21.19 7.59 -9.73
CA ALA A 73 20.29 7.62 -10.87
C ALA A 73 20.34 8.98 -11.58
N ILE A 74 20.31 10.10 -10.85
CA ILE A 74 20.47 11.45 -11.44
C ILE A 74 21.79 11.57 -12.21
N GLN A 75 22.89 11.03 -11.66
CA GLN A 75 24.19 11.07 -12.33
C GLN A 75 24.22 10.23 -13.61
N LEU A 76 23.57 9.07 -13.63
CA LEU A 76 23.42 8.26 -14.85
C LEU A 76 22.54 8.96 -15.88
N SER A 77 21.40 9.52 -15.46
CA SER A 77 20.50 10.28 -16.32
C SER A 77 21.18 11.49 -16.97
N ALA A 78 22.06 12.17 -16.24
CA ALA A 78 22.83 13.29 -16.79
C ALA A 78 23.86 12.87 -17.86
N LYS A 79 24.17 11.57 -17.96
CA LYS A 79 25.03 10.98 -19.00
C LYS A 79 24.23 10.29 -20.11
N ALA A 80 22.91 10.43 -20.10
CA ALA A 80 22.01 9.83 -21.06
C ALA A 80 21.47 10.88 -22.05
N LEU A 81 21.32 10.52 -23.32
CA LEU A 81 20.62 11.36 -24.29
C LEU A 81 19.10 11.40 -24.01
N VAL A 82 18.52 10.25 -23.66
CA VAL A 82 17.09 10.12 -23.35
C VAL A 82 16.91 9.44 -21.99
N CYS A 83 15.99 9.95 -21.18
CA CYS A 83 15.57 9.34 -19.92
C CYS A 83 14.08 9.00 -19.96
N VAL A 84 13.72 7.78 -19.60
CA VAL A 84 12.32 7.35 -19.48
C VAL A 84 12.07 6.69 -18.13
N GLY A 85 10.87 6.89 -17.58
CA GLY A 85 10.44 6.28 -16.34
C GLY A 85 9.10 5.58 -16.53
N ALA A 86 8.96 4.39 -15.95
CA ALA A 86 7.71 3.65 -15.91
C ALA A 86 7.32 3.35 -14.47
N THR A 87 6.07 3.63 -14.11
CA THR A 87 5.48 3.25 -12.81
C THR A 87 3.97 3.33 -12.90
N ALA A 88 3.26 2.38 -12.30
CA ALA A 88 1.81 2.47 -12.14
C ALA A 88 1.40 3.45 -11.02
N THR A 89 2.29 3.66 -10.05
CA THR A 89 2.06 4.36 -8.78
C THR A 89 3.07 5.50 -8.60
N PRO A 90 2.92 6.62 -9.33
CA PRO A 90 3.90 7.69 -9.27
C PRO A 90 3.90 8.48 -7.95
N ILE A 91 2.85 8.38 -7.12
CA ILE A 91 2.70 9.15 -5.88
C ILE A 91 2.37 8.20 -4.73
N PHE A 92 3.07 8.32 -3.60
CA PHE A 92 2.87 7.49 -2.39
C PHE A 92 2.66 8.31 -1.13
N THR A 93 3.51 9.31 -0.90
CA THR A 93 3.56 10.09 0.35
C THR A 93 2.97 11.49 0.18
N GLY A 94 3.09 12.04 -1.02
CA GLY A 94 2.59 13.38 -1.31
C GLY A 94 3.10 13.90 -2.66
N PRO A 95 2.70 15.12 -3.03
CA PRO A 95 2.94 15.65 -4.36
C PRO A 95 4.44 15.72 -4.72
N LYS A 96 5.34 15.91 -3.74
CA LYS A 96 6.79 15.98 -3.98
C LYS A 96 7.40 14.69 -4.57
N ASP A 97 6.70 13.56 -4.49
CA ASP A 97 7.14 12.29 -5.10
C ASP A 97 7.26 12.40 -6.63
N ILE A 98 6.36 13.15 -7.28
CA ILE A 98 6.41 13.35 -8.73
C ILE A 98 7.59 14.25 -9.12
N ALA A 99 7.86 15.29 -8.34
CA ALA A 99 8.99 16.19 -8.54
C ALA A 99 10.34 15.44 -8.42
N ALA A 100 10.42 14.48 -7.50
CA ALA A 100 11.60 13.61 -7.38
C ALA A 100 11.84 12.76 -8.63
N GLN A 101 10.78 12.23 -9.23
CA GLN A 101 10.88 11.50 -10.49
C GLN A 101 11.23 12.43 -11.65
N GLY A 102 10.62 13.62 -11.75
CA GLY A 102 10.98 14.62 -12.75
C GLY A 102 12.46 14.98 -12.73
N ARG A 103 13.06 15.09 -11.53
CA ARG A 103 14.51 15.32 -11.36
C ARG A 103 15.38 14.19 -11.91
N VAL A 104 15.00 12.94 -11.64
CA VAL A 104 15.68 11.76 -12.19
C VAL A 104 15.56 11.72 -13.71
N LEU A 105 14.38 12.06 -14.24
CA LEU A 105 14.10 12.08 -15.69
C LEU A 105 14.67 13.32 -16.40
N ARG A 106 15.39 14.20 -15.69
CA ARG A 106 16.01 15.42 -16.22
C ARG A 106 15.02 16.38 -16.87
N HIS A 107 13.79 16.44 -16.34
CA HIS A 107 12.80 17.38 -16.83
C HIS A 107 13.17 18.83 -16.46
N ALA A 108 13.39 19.67 -17.47
CA ALA A 108 14.01 20.99 -17.33
C ALA A 108 13.36 21.90 -16.27
N PRO A 109 12.02 22.05 -16.18
CA PRO A 109 11.36 22.86 -15.15
C PRO A 109 11.62 22.43 -13.69
N ILE A 110 12.12 21.20 -13.46
CA ILE A 110 12.25 20.60 -12.12
C ILE A 110 13.73 20.33 -11.79
N ILE A 111 14.69 20.87 -12.55
CA ILE A 111 16.12 20.76 -12.27
C ILE A 111 16.81 22.13 -12.28
N GLY A 112 18.05 22.18 -11.82
CA GLY A 112 18.83 23.41 -11.75
C GLY A 112 18.19 24.46 -10.86
N ASP A 113 18.31 25.72 -11.26
CA ASP A 113 17.72 26.86 -10.54
C ASP A 113 16.19 26.77 -10.52
N ALA A 114 15.56 26.40 -11.64
CA ALA A 114 14.11 26.21 -11.73
C ALA A 114 13.59 25.15 -10.75
N GLY A 115 14.29 24.02 -10.62
CA GLY A 115 13.93 22.97 -9.65
C GLY A 115 14.04 23.43 -8.20
N GLU A 116 15.03 24.26 -7.87
CA GLU A 116 15.18 24.86 -6.55
C GLU A 116 14.08 25.91 -6.27
N GLU A 117 13.80 26.79 -7.23
CA GLU A 117 12.73 27.77 -7.16
C GLU A 117 11.36 27.12 -6.97
N LEU A 118 11.05 26.10 -7.77
CA LEU A 118 9.83 25.31 -7.62
C LEU A 118 9.74 24.70 -6.22
N PHE A 119 10.81 24.08 -5.72
CA PHE A 119 10.81 23.51 -4.37
C PHE A 119 10.54 24.56 -3.28
N LEU A 120 11.16 25.75 -3.40
CA LEU A 120 10.95 26.84 -2.46
C LEU A 120 9.53 27.40 -2.54
N ALA A 121 8.96 27.53 -3.74
CA ALA A 121 7.59 27.97 -3.96
C ALA A 121 6.59 26.96 -3.34
N LEU A 122 6.79 25.65 -3.57
CA LEU A 122 5.99 24.60 -2.93
C LEU A 122 6.00 24.70 -1.40
N LEU A 123 7.16 24.98 -0.78
CA LEU A 123 7.26 25.17 0.67
C LEU A 123 6.62 26.48 1.15
N ALA A 124 6.61 27.54 0.35
CA ALA A 124 5.95 28.79 0.68
C ALA A 124 4.42 28.60 0.67
N GLU A 125 3.88 28.00 -0.40
CA GLU A 125 2.45 27.72 -0.56
C GLU A 125 1.92 26.81 0.55
N GLN A 126 2.63 25.73 0.88
CA GLN A 126 2.23 24.82 1.96
C GLN A 126 2.12 25.54 3.31
N ARG A 127 3.04 26.47 3.59
CA ARG A 127 3.01 27.28 4.82
C ARG A 127 1.87 28.30 4.79
N ALA A 128 1.66 28.97 3.66
CA ALA A 128 0.57 29.94 3.50
C ALA A 128 -0.79 29.28 3.70
N ARG A 129 -1.05 28.13 3.07
CA ARG A 129 -2.31 27.40 3.22
C ARG A 129 -2.50 26.78 4.59
N THR A 130 -1.42 26.37 5.25
CA THR A 130 -1.50 25.89 6.63
C THR A 130 -1.94 27.02 7.56
N LYS A 131 -1.37 28.22 7.39
CA LYS A 131 -1.80 29.42 8.13
C LYS A 131 -3.26 29.77 7.83
N GLN A 132 -3.67 29.76 6.56
CA GLN A 132 -5.06 30.04 6.17
C GLN A 132 -6.05 29.03 6.77
N TRP A 133 -5.66 27.75 6.85
CA TRP A 133 -6.45 26.72 7.54
C TRP A 133 -6.59 27.03 9.03
N GLU A 134 -5.49 27.39 9.69
CA GLU A 134 -5.51 27.73 11.12
C GLU A 134 -6.38 28.95 11.43
N GLU A 135 -6.50 29.89 10.49
CA GLU A 135 -7.34 31.08 10.62
C GLU A 135 -8.82 30.82 10.29
N ASN A 136 -9.13 29.96 9.31
CA ASN A 136 -10.48 29.85 8.71
C ASN A 136 -10.99 28.41 8.54
N SER A 137 -10.56 27.46 9.38
CA SER A 137 -10.91 26.03 9.20
C SER A 137 -12.41 25.77 9.16
N LEU A 138 -13.21 26.43 10.01
CA LEU A 138 -14.66 26.25 10.08
C LEU A 138 -15.34 26.56 8.75
N ASP A 139 -15.02 27.72 8.15
CA ASP A 139 -15.57 28.13 6.85
C ASP A 139 -15.11 27.19 5.72
N LEU A 140 -13.86 26.74 5.77
CA LEU A 140 -13.32 25.81 4.78
C LEU A 140 -13.99 24.42 4.86
N ILE A 141 -14.28 23.94 6.06
CA ILE A 141 -15.02 22.69 6.30
C ILE A 141 -16.44 22.82 5.77
N GLU A 142 -17.11 23.93 6.09
CA GLU A 142 -18.47 24.19 5.61
C GLU A 142 -18.53 24.27 4.07
N GLN A 143 -17.57 24.96 3.44
CA GLN A 143 -17.46 24.99 1.97
C GLN A 143 -17.24 23.60 1.38
N ALA A 144 -16.42 22.76 2.02
CA ALA A 144 -16.18 21.39 1.57
C ALA A 144 -17.44 20.52 1.70
N ALA A 145 -18.18 20.63 2.81
CA ALA A 145 -19.44 19.92 3.02
C ALA A 145 -20.49 20.31 1.97
N ASN A 146 -20.64 21.61 1.68
CA ASN A 146 -21.53 22.10 0.63
C ASN A 146 -21.16 21.56 -0.75
N LYS A 147 -19.86 21.55 -1.08
CA LYS A 147 -19.39 21.01 -2.36
C LYS A 147 -19.68 19.51 -2.49
N GLU A 148 -19.37 18.73 -1.46
CA GLU A 148 -19.61 17.28 -1.44
C GLU A 148 -21.10 16.94 -1.58
N ALA A 149 -21.97 17.68 -0.89
CA ALA A 149 -23.42 17.51 -0.99
C ALA A 149 -23.94 17.79 -2.41
N MET A 150 -23.45 18.86 -3.05
CA MET A 150 -23.82 19.21 -4.42
C MET A 150 -23.34 18.17 -5.44
N GLU A 151 -22.11 17.66 -5.31
CA GLU A 151 -21.55 16.62 -6.18
C GLU A 151 -22.33 15.29 -6.04
N MET A 152 -22.70 14.92 -4.82
CA MET A 152 -23.54 13.75 -4.57
C MET A 152 -24.96 13.93 -5.13
N ALA A 153 -25.55 15.12 -4.95
CA ALA A 153 -26.86 15.45 -5.52
C ALA A 153 -26.84 15.36 -7.05
N ALA A 154 -25.77 15.84 -7.70
CA ALA A 154 -25.59 15.71 -9.15
C ALA A 154 -25.51 14.25 -9.59
N THR A 155 -24.74 13.43 -8.87
CA THR A 155 -24.61 11.99 -9.14
C THR A 155 -25.94 11.25 -9.03
N LEU A 156 -26.81 11.68 -8.11
CA LEU A 156 -28.14 11.10 -7.89
C LEU A 156 -29.25 11.72 -8.76
N GLY A 157 -28.93 12.68 -9.64
CA GLY A 157 -29.92 13.41 -10.43
C GLY A 157 -30.87 14.29 -9.60
N ALA A 158 -30.47 14.67 -8.39
CA ALA A 158 -31.27 15.39 -7.40
C ALA A 158 -30.88 16.88 -7.25
N THR A 159 -30.26 17.47 -8.28
CA THR A 159 -29.70 18.85 -8.27
C THR A 159 -30.72 19.96 -8.00
N HIS A 160 -32.01 19.68 -8.20
CA HIS A 160 -33.11 20.63 -7.97
C HIS A 160 -34.01 20.24 -6.78
N ASN A 161 -33.63 19.21 -6.02
CA ASN A 161 -34.40 18.76 -4.87
C ASN A 161 -33.78 19.34 -3.59
N GLU A 162 -34.31 20.48 -3.14
CA GLU A 162 -33.81 21.20 -1.96
C GLU A 162 -33.81 20.35 -0.69
N ALA A 163 -34.85 19.54 -0.47
CA ALA A 163 -34.95 18.66 0.70
C ALA A 163 -33.84 17.59 0.67
N ARG A 164 -33.57 17.00 -0.50
CA ARG A 164 -32.52 16.00 -0.66
C ARG A 164 -31.12 16.60 -0.53
N ILE A 165 -30.91 17.81 -1.06
CA ILE A 165 -29.64 18.53 -0.92
C ILE A 165 -29.38 18.87 0.56
N ALA A 166 -30.40 19.32 1.29
CA ALA A 166 -30.28 19.60 2.72
C ALA A 166 -29.91 18.34 3.53
N GLU A 167 -30.50 17.19 3.20
CA GLU A 167 -30.15 15.90 3.81
C GLU A 167 -28.69 15.50 3.53
N LEU A 168 -28.25 15.61 2.27
CA LEU A 168 -26.88 15.31 1.86
C LEU A 168 -25.86 16.25 2.52
N LEU A 169 -26.21 17.54 2.68
CA LEU A 169 -25.38 18.51 3.39
C LEU A 169 -25.22 18.15 4.86
N GLU A 170 -26.30 17.75 5.53
CA GLU A 170 -26.24 17.32 6.93
C GLU A 170 -25.36 16.07 7.09
N GLN A 171 -25.50 15.09 6.19
CA GLN A 171 -24.62 13.92 6.15
C GLN A 171 -23.13 14.31 5.97
N ALA A 172 -22.86 15.28 5.09
CA ALA A 172 -21.51 15.77 4.85
C ALA A 172 -20.94 16.53 6.07
N ARG A 173 -21.75 17.31 6.78
CA ARG A 173 -21.35 17.99 8.03
C ARG A 173 -20.99 16.98 9.11
N GLN A 174 -21.86 16.01 9.36
CA GLN A 174 -21.61 14.93 10.33
C GLN A 174 -20.34 14.14 10.01
N LYS A 175 -20.02 13.96 8.73
CA LYS A 175 -18.76 13.34 8.31
C LYS A 175 -17.55 14.14 8.81
N TYR A 176 -17.57 15.47 8.72
CA TYR A 176 -16.44 16.34 9.09
C TYR A 176 -16.34 16.66 10.59
N GLU A 177 -17.32 16.28 11.41
CA GLU A 177 -17.17 16.28 12.88
C GLU A 177 -16.08 15.30 13.37
N SER A 178 -15.72 14.33 12.53
CA SER A 178 -14.63 13.39 12.82
C SER A 178 -13.26 14.06 12.64
N GLU A 179 -12.43 14.03 13.70
CA GLU A 179 -11.03 14.54 13.66
C GLU A 179 -10.22 13.96 12.48
N ASP A 180 -10.45 12.69 12.14
CA ASP A 180 -9.78 12.05 11.00
C ASP A 180 -10.21 12.66 9.66
N GLN A 181 -11.51 12.93 9.48
CA GLN A 181 -12.03 13.56 8.25
C GLN A 181 -11.61 15.01 8.14
N GLU A 182 -11.61 15.77 9.24
CA GLU A 182 -11.07 17.13 9.29
C GLU A 182 -9.58 17.13 8.91
N ARG A 183 -8.77 16.26 9.52
CA ARG A 183 -7.35 16.13 9.20
C ARG A 183 -7.13 15.73 7.74
N MET A 184 -8.03 14.90 7.20
CA MET A 184 -8.00 14.53 5.80
C MET A 184 -8.23 15.76 4.91
N LEU A 185 -9.29 16.51 5.17
CA LEU A 185 -9.60 17.73 4.45
C LEU A 185 -8.46 18.76 4.55
N LYS A 186 -7.90 18.97 5.74
CA LYS A 186 -6.75 19.86 5.97
C LYS A 186 -5.58 19.51 5.06
N THR A 187 -5.20 18.24 5.00
CA THR A 187 -4.03 17.86 4.19
C THR A 187 -4.32 18.04 2.70
N SER A 188 -5.52 17.66 2.23
CA SER A 188 -5.94 17.86 0.85
C SER A 188 -5.88 19.35 0.48
N TYR A 189 -6.47 20.21 1.32
CA TYR A 189 -6.46 21.65 1.18
C TYR A 189 -5.03 22.21 1.11
N VAL A 190 -4.19 21.90 2.10
CA VAL A 190 -2.81 22.42 2.16
C VAL A 190 -1.97 22.01 0.95
N MET A 191 -2.21 20.81 0.41
CA MET A 191 -1.45 20.28 -0.72
C MET A 191 -2.00 20.71 -2.09
N GLN A 192 -3.21 21.25 -2.16
CA GLN A 192 -3.90 21.51 -3.44
C GLN A 192 -3.09 22.42 -4.38
N THR A 193 -2.56 23.56 -3.90
CA THR A 193 -1.72 24.43 -4.75
C THR A 193 -0.45 23.72 -5.22
N SER A 194 0.17 22.92 -4.34
CA SER A 194 1.34 22.11 -4.72
C SER A 194 1.01 21.09 -5.81
N ILE A 195 -0.19 20.50 -5.77
CA ILE A 195 -0.68 19.55 -6.78
C ILE A 195 -0.86 20.27 -8.12
N ASP A 196 -1.48 21.46 -8.11
CA ASP A 196 -1.77 22.21 -9.33
C ASP A 196 -0.49 22.69 -10.04
N MET A 197 0.47 23.22 -9.28
CA MET A 197 1.79 23.62 -9.80
C MET A 197 2.51 22.43 -10.45
N LEU A 198 2.60 21.30 -9.72
CA LEU A 198 3.30 20.12 -10.23
C LEU A 198 2.56 19.45 -11.38
N ARG A 199 1.23 19.55 -11.43
CA ARG A 199 0.44 19.08 -12.57
C ARG A 199 0.75 19.92 -13.80
N GLN A 200 0.83 21.24 -13.69
CA GLN A 200 1.19 22.12 -14.80
C GLN A 200 2.56 21.74 -15.40
N ASP A 201 3.56 21.49 -14.56
CA ASP A 201 4.91 21.15 -15.02
C ASP A 201 5.01 19.71 -15.54
N MET A 202 4.39 18.73 -14.87
CA MET A 202 4.58 17.32 -15.19
C MET A 202 3.65 16.77 -16.26
N LEU A 203 2.44 17.33 -16.44
CA LEU A 203 1.45 16.80 -17.38
C LEU A 203 1.96 16.65 -18.82
N PRO A 204 2.78 17.58 -19.38
CA PRO A 204 3.32 17.46 -20.73
C PRO A 204 4.22 16.23 -20.96
N ILE A 205 4.77 15.63 -19.90
CA ILE A 205 5.71 14.50 -19.99
C ILE A 205 5.17 13.20 -19.39
N VAL A 206 3.94 13.20 -18.88
CA VAL A 206 3.32 12.03 -18.25
C VAL A 206 2.23 11.47 -19.16
N LEU A 207 2.43 10.23 -19.59
CA LEU A 207 1.39 9.42 -20.23
C LEU A 207 0.78 8.46 -19.20
N ARG A 208 -0.51 8.63 -18.89
CA ARG A 208 -1.26 7.71 -18.02
C ARG A 208 -2.55 7.30 -18.71
N ARG A 209 -2.77 5.98 -18.82
CA ARG A 209 -4.04 5.38 -19.24
C ARG A 209 -4.54 4.44 -18.14
N SER A 210 -5.85 4.35 -18.00
CA SER A 210 -6.56 3.34 -17.20
C SER A 210 -7.11 2.24 -18.12
N GLY A 211 -7.58 1.13 -17.53
CA GLY A 211 -8.32 0.12 -18.31
C GLY A 211 -9.57 0.69 -18.97
N THR A 212 -10.22 1.65 -18.31
CA THR A 212 -11.41 2.38 -18.78
C THR A 212 -11.11 3.50 -19.78
N SER A 213 -9.83 3.77 -20.09
CA SER A 213 -9.50 4.76 -21.13
C SER A 213 -10.04 4.27 -22.47
N LYS A 214 -10.61 5.16 -23.29
CA LYS A 214 -11.17 4.79 -24.60
C LYS A 214 -10.11 4.80 -25.69
N GLY A 215 -10.18 3.81 -26.58
CA GLY A 215 -9.42 3.75 -27.82
C GLY A 215 -10.05 4.63 -28.92
N PRO A 216 -9.41 4.72 -30.10
CA PRO A 216 -9.95 5.43 -31.25
C PRO A 216 -11.29 4.88 -31.76
N ASP A 217 -11.60 3.63 -31.43
CA ASP A 217 -12.85 2.94 -31.75
C ASP A 217 -13.98 3.19 -30.73
N GLY A 218 -13.70 3.94 -29.66
CA GLY A 218 -14.64 4.24 -28.57
C GLY A 218 -14.71 3.16 -27.47
N ASN A 219 -14.03 2.02 -27.66
CA ASN A 219 -14.01 0.91 -26.71
C ASN A 219 -12.95 1.12 -25.63
N CYS A 220 -13.10 0.49 -24.47
CA CYS A 220 -12.11 0.54 -23.39
C CYS A 220 -10.80 -0.17 -23.80
N VAL A 221 -9.64 0.39 -23.41
CA VAL A 221 -8.31 -0.18 -23.68
C VAL A 221 -8.16 -1.56 -23.03
N LEU A 222 -8.77 -1.77 -21.86
CA LEU A 222 -8.88 -3.07 -21.22
C LEU A 222 -10.34 -3.27 -20.79
N GLU A 223 -11.03 -4.18 -21.47
CA GLU A 223 -12.40 -4.60 -21.15
C GLU A 223 -12.36 -5.67 -20.05
N LEU A 224 -11.96 -5.24 -18.86
CA LEU A 224 -11.91 -6.12 -17.69
C LEU A 224 -13.26 -6.14 -17.02
N GLN A 225 -13.74 -7.33 -16.69
CA GLN A 225 -14.91 -7.46 -15.83
C GLN A 225 -14.64 -6.79 -14.47
N PRO A 226 -15.66 -6.17 -13.85
CA PRO A 226 -15.52 -5.57 -12.54
C PRO A 226 -15.15 -6.64 -11.51
N TYR A 227 -14.18 -6.33 -10.66
CA TYR A 227 -13.81 -7.17 -9.53
C TYR A 227 -14.71 -6.84 -8.33
N LYS A 228 -15.02 -7.83 -7.50
CA LYS A 228 -15.82 -7.65 -6.27
C LYS A 228 -14.87 -7.61 -5.08
N ILE A 229 -14.98 -6.58 -4.23
CA ILE A 229 -14.25 -6.54 -2.96
C ILE A 229 -15.19 -7.03 -1.86
N VAL A 230 -14.75 -8.03 -1.11
CA VAL A 230 -15.44 -8.54 0.07
C VAL A 230 -14.54 -8.36 1.29
N THR A 231 -15.09 -7.82 2.37
CA THR A 231 -14.40 -7.83 3.67
C THR A 231 -14.96 -8.97 4.50
N ALA A 232 -14.12 -9.98 4.77
CA ALA A 232 -14.44 -11.09 5.64
C ALA A 232 -13.99 -10.79 7.07
N TRP A 233 -14.94 -10.59 7.96
CA TRP A 233 -14.63 -10.25 9.35
C TRP A 233 -14.30 -11.51 10.17
N SER A 234 -13.34 -11.39 11.07
CA SER A 234 -12.91 -12.46 11.97
C SER A 234 -12.88 -11.91 13.39
N PRO A 235 -13.85 -12.26 14.25
CA PRO A 235 -13.80 -11.89 15.66
C PRO A 235 -12.56 -12.45 16.33
N LEU A 236 -12.06 -11.71 17.33
CA LEU A 236 -11.00 -12.19 18.21
C LEU A 236 -11.53 -13.30 19.11
N SER A 237 -10.74 -14.36 19.27
CA SER A 237 -10.87 -15.25 20.43
C SER A 237 -10.43 -14.54 21.71
N GLU A 238 -10.87 -15.03 22.88
CA GLU A 238 -10.47 -14.48 24.18
C GLU A 238 -8.95 -14.36 24.31
N LYS A 239 -8.20 -15.41 23.95
CA LYS A 239 -6.73 -15.40 24.03
C LYS A 239 -6.09 -14.33 23.14
N GLU A 240 -6.61 -14.13 21.94
CA GLU A 240 -6.10 -13.10 21.03
C GLU A 240 -6.44 -11.70 21.54
N GLN A 241 -7.63 -11.52 22.13
CA GLN A 241 -8.08 -10.29 22.75
C GLN A 241 -7.18 -9.92 23.94
N GLU A 242 -6.94 -10.86 24.86
CA GLU A 242 -6.01 -10.69 25.99
C GLU A 242 -4.61 -10.28 25.53
N GLY A 243 -4.09 -10.93 24.47
CA GLY A 243 -2.80 -10.59 23.88
C GLY A 243 -2.75 -9.14 23.38
N LEU A 244 -3.83 -8.67 22.75
CA LEU A 244 -3.95 -7.31 22.23
C LEU A 244 -4.10 -6.28 23.36
N ASP A 245 -4.90 -6.59 24.37
CA ASP A 245 -5.14 -5.73 25.52
C ASP A 245 -3.86 -5.51 26.31
N ARG A 246 -3.04 -6.55 26.48
CA ARG A 246 -1.72 -6.41 27.07
C ARG A 246 -0.83 -5.42 26.31
N VAL A 247 -0.88 -5.40 24.97
CA VAL A 247 -0.13 -4.41 24.17
C VAL A 247 -0.68 -3.00 24.39
N ASN A 248 -2.00 -2.85 24.49
CA ASN A 248 -2.66 -1.57 24.76
C ASN A 248 -2.32 -1.03 26.16
N GLU A 249 -2.34 -1.89 27.17
CA GLU A 249 -2.03 -1.56 28.57
C GLU A 249 -0.60 -1.07 28.72
N VAL A 250 0.38 -1.81 28.19
CA VAL A 250 1.79 -1.38 28.23
C VAL A 250 1.97 -0.03 27.54
N GLN A 251 1.23 0.23 26.46
CA GLN A 251 1.27 1.54 25.79
C GLN A 251 0.66 2.66 26.65
N LYS A 252 -0.45 2.40 27.36
CA LYS A 252 -1.04 3.35 28.30
C LYS A 252 -0.05 3.68 29.43
N GLU A 253 0.55 2.67 30.05
CA GLU A 253 1.57 2.84 31.09
C GLU A 253 2.75 3.69 30.63
N GLN A 254 3.25 3.45 29.42
CA GLN A 254 4.34 4.25 28.84
C GLN A 254 3.93 5.71 28.59
N LYS A 255 2.70 5.96 28.19
CA LYS A 255 2.17 7.32 28.00
C LYS A 255 2.15 8.06 29.33
N GLU A 256 1.74 7.41 30.42
CA GLU A 256 1.75 8.01 31.77
C GLU A 256 3.17 8.25 32.29
N LEU A 257 4.09 7.30 32.12
CA LEU A 257 5.50 7.49 32.49
C LEU A 257 6.14 8.68 31.76
N ARG A 258 5.78 8.94 30.51
CA ARG A 258 6.23 10.11 29.74
C ARG A 258 5.71 11.43 30.31
N LYS A 259 4.45 11.48 30.77
CA LYS A 259 3.90 12.68 31.41
C LYS A 259 4.68 13.04 32.69
N LEU A 260 5.21 12.04 33.37
CA LEU A 260 6.03 12.19 34.58
C LEU A 260 7.50 12.55 34.31
N GLY A 261 7.88 12.83 33.06
CA GLY A 261 9.26 13.18 32.67
C GLY A 261 10.27 12.04 32.79
N LYS A 262 9.81 10.81 33.05
CA LYS A 262 10.67 9.63 33.15
C LYS A 262 11.07 9.15 31.75
N LYS A 263 12.36 8.82 31.58
CA LYS A 263 12.86 8.22 30.34
C LYS A 263 12.20 6.87 30.10
N HIS A 264 12.08 6.50 28.82
CA HIS A 264 11.57 5.21 28.36
C HIS A 264 12.19 4.07 29.17
N ASN A 265 11.38 3.23 29.81
CA ASN A 265 11.89 1.94 30.29
C ASN A 265 12.20 1.11 29.03
N THR A 266 13.48 0.78 28.84
CA THR A 266 14.00 0.24 27.56
C THR A 266 13.77 -1.26 27.40
N GLU A 267 13.34 -1.92 28.48
CA GLU A 267 13.24 -3.39 28.54
C GLU A 267 11.92 -3.95 28.01
N VAL A 268 10.81 -3.20 28.03
CA VAL A 268 9.47 -3.81 27.81
C VAL A 268 8.84 -3.47 26.46
N LEU A 269 9.01 -2.28 25.90
CA LEU A 269 8.55 -1.96 24.53
C LEU A 269 9.18 -0.63 24.10
N LYS A 270 9.89 -0.58 22.96
CA LYS A 270 10.23 0.71 22.33
C LYS A 270 8.95 1.24 21.65
N TRP A 271 8.63 2.53 21.78
CA TRP A 271 7.50 3.16 21.07
C TRP A 271 7.50 2.88 19.56
N SER A 272 8.70 2.66 18.98
CA SER A 272 8.87 2.26 17.58
C SER A 272 8.16 0.95 17.21
N ASN A 273 7.84 0.09 18.19
CA ASN A 273 7.34 -1.27 17.98
C ASN A 273 5.87 -1.47 18.37
N PHE A 274 5.18 -0.49 18.98
CA PHE A 274 3.77 -0.65 19.39
C PHE A 274 2.87 -1.15 18.25
N LEU A 275 2.94 -0.49 17.08
CA LEU A 275 2.14 -0.89 15.92
C LEU A 275 2.56 -2.25 15.36
N LEU A 276 3.83 -2.63 15.49
CA LEU A 276 4.29 -3.94 15.06
C LEU A 276 3.78 -5.03 16.01
N ASP A 277 3.78 -4.74 17.30
CA ASP A 277 3.35 -5.65 18.36
C ASP A 277 1.84 -5.85 18.34
N GLN A 278 1.07 -4.79 18.05
CA GLN A 278 -0.35 -4.87 17.73
C GLN A 278 -0.63 -5.86 16.59
N LYS A 279 0.16 -5.80 15.52
CA LYS A 279 -0.01 -6.69 14.37
C LYS A 279 0.38 -8.14 14.68
N HIS A 280 1.38 -8.34 15.53
CA HIS A 280 1.80 -9.67 15.95
C HIS A 280 0.82 -10.30 16.92
N ALA A 281 0.48 -9.62 18.03
CA ALA A 281 -0.55 -10.04 18.98
C ALA A 281 -1.87 -10.29 18.26
N GLY A 282 -2.21 -9.39 17.34
CA GLY A 282 -3.42 -9.50 16.56
C GLY A 282 -3.42 -10.61 15.52
N LEU A 283 -2.28 -11.22 15.16
CA LEU A 283 -2.28 -12.42 14.34
C LEU A 283 -2.38 -13.68 15.19
N HIS A 284 -1.57 -13.81 16.24
CA HIS A 284 -1.53 -15.04 17.02
C HIS A 284 -1.06 -14.72 18.46
N PRO A 285 -1.75 -15.25 19.49
CA PRO A 285 -1.52 -14.84 20.89
C PRO A 285 -0.09 -15.16 21.37
N ASP A 286 0.48 -16.27 20.90
CA ASP A 286 1.79 -16.75 21.39
C ASP A 286 3.00 -15.98 20.82
N ILE A 287 2.83 -15.13 19.80
CA ILE A 287 3.97 -14.44 19.16
C ILE A 287 4.70 -13.54 20.15
N LEU A 288 3.98 -12.74 20.93
CA LEU A 288 4.62 -11.82 21.88
C LEU A 288 5.21 -12.54 23.10
N PRO A 289 4.52 -13.49 23.75
CA PRO A 289 5.10 -14.32 24.81
C PRO A 289 6.40 -14.99 24.39
N LEU A 290 6.45 -15.69 23.26
CA LEU A 290 7.64 -16.39 22.79
C LEU A 290 8.78 -15.42 22.47
N ARG A 291 8.49 -14.28 21.84
CA ARG A 291 9.50 -13.25 21.56
C ARG A 291 10.07 -12.63 22.84
N ASN A 292 9.25 -12.51 23.89
CA ASN A 292 9.70 -12.00 25.18
C ASN A 292 10.55 -13.05 25.92
N GLN A 293 10.19 -14.32 25.79
CA GLN A 293 10.98 -15.43 26.29
C GLN A 293 12.36 -15.50 25.62
N GLU A 294 12.44 -15.40 24.28
CA GLU A 294 13.71 -15.33 23.55
C GLU A 294 14.63 -14.24 24.11
N LYS A 295 14.08 -13.05 24.40
CA LYS A 295 14.85 -11.95 24.98
C LYS A 295 15.28 -12.22 26.42
N ALA A 296 14.39 -12.75 27.25
CA ALA A 296 14.67 -13.02 28.66
C ALA A 296 15.78 -14.08 28.82
N GLU A 297 15.79 -15.06 27.93
CA GLU A 297 16.78 -16.14 27.89
C GLU A 297 18.03 -15.79 27.06
N GLY A 298 18.06 -14.63 26.39
CA GLY A 298 19.18 -14.20 25.55
C GLY A 298 19.37 -15.05 24.29
N LEU A 299 18.29 -15.66 23.78
CA LEU A 299 18.29 -16.46 22.56
C LEU A 299 18.37 -15.58 21.32
N GLU A 300 18.88 -16.16 20.23
CA GLU A 300 18.85 -15.52 18.92
C GLU A 300 17.39 -15.29 18.47
N PRO A 301 17.04 -14.13 17.90
CA PRO A 301 15.68 -13.84 17.47
C PRO A 301 15.15 -14.88 16.49
N GLY A 302 14.00 -15.48 16.79
CA GLY A 302 13.39 -16.53 15.98
C GLY A 302 13.65 -17.95 16.48
N SER A 303 14.54 -18.15 17.46
CA SER A 303 14.85 -19.50 17.99
C SER A 303 13.64 -20.26 18.52
N LEU A 304 12.63 -19.55 19.03
CA LEU A 304 11.35 -20.13 19.44
C LEU A 304 10.26 -19.86 18.41
N LEU A 305 10.24 -18.65 17.84
CA LEU A 305 9.17 -18.22 16.93
C LEU A 305 9.14 -19.03 15.63
N ASP A 306 10.29 -19.41 15.06
CA ASP A 306 10.33 -20.18 13.81
C ASP A 306 9.82 -21.63 13.99
N HIS A 307 9.65 -22.08 15.24
CA HIS A 307 9.21 -23.43 15.62
C HIS A 307 7.80 -23.47 16.25
N MET A 308 7.09 -22.33 16.34
CA MET A 308 5.81 -22.27 17.07
C MET A 308 4.67 -23.08 16.45
N ALA A 309 4.84 -23.58 15.22
CA ALA A 309 3.84 -24.37 14.51
C ALA A 309 4.30 -25.82 14.24
N ASP A 310 5.41 -26.25 14.85
CA ASP A 310 5.97 -27.59 14.65
C ASP A 310 5.08 -28.70 15.24
N ASP A 311 4.33 -28.41 16.31
CA ASP A 311 3.40 -29.34 16.96
C ASP A 311 1.99 -29.31 16.35
N TRP A 312 1.75 -28.47 15.33
CA TRP A 312 0.46 -28.37 14.67
C TRP A 312 0.20 -29.60 13.81
N ASN A 313 -1.00 -30.17 13.93
CA ASN A 313 -1.45 -31.34 13.19
C ASN A 313 -2.98 -31.31 13.01
N GLU A 314 -3.53 -32.28 12.28
CA GLU A 314 -4.97 -32.32 11.97
C GLU A 314 -5.86 -32.34 13.22
N ALA A 315 -5.40 -32.92 14.34
CA ALA A 315 -6.19 -33.05 15.55
C ALA A 315 -6.26 -31.75 16.38
N ASN A 316 -5.27 -30.85 16.27
CA ASN A 316 -5.20 -29.65 17.10
C ASN A 316 -5.23 -28.33 16.31
N ILE A 317 -5.21 -28.37 14.97
CA ILE A 317 -5.05 -27.17 14.15
C ILE A 317 -6.18 -26.15 14.34
N LEU A 318 -7.41 -26.60 14.60
CA LEU A 318 -8.55 -25.71 14.84
C LEU A 318 -8.47 -24.96 16.18
N GLU A 319 -7.73 -25.50 17.14
CA GLU A 319 -7.48 -24.85 18.43
C GLU A 319 -6.22 -23.97 18.39
N LYS A 320 -5.19 -24.44 17.69
CA LYS A 320 -3.88 -23.79 17.62
C LYS A 320 -3.82 -22.63 16.65
N ALA A 321 -4.49 -22.73 15.49
CA ALA A 321 -4.50 -21.64 14.53
C ALA A 321 -5.36 -20.49 15.03
N SER A 322 -4.92 -19.26 14.76
CA SER A 322 -5.69 -18.07 15.08
C SER A 322 -6.96 -17.93 14.25
N THR A 323 -7.93 -17.19 14.77
CA THR A 323 -9.21 -16.92 14.11
C THR A 323 -9.02 -16.38 12.69
N ARG A 324 -8.03 -15.51 12.48
CA ARG A 324 -7.70 -14.97 11.15
C ARG A 324 -7.14 -16.02 10.19
N LEU A 325 -6.25 -16.89 10.68
CA LEU A 325 -5.70 -17.98 9.87
C LEU A 325 -6.82 -18.94 9.46
N LEU A 326 -7.73 -19.26 10.39
CA LEU A 326 -8.91 -20.09 10.15
C LEU A 326 -9.90 -19.42 9.19
N LYS A 327 -10.16 -18.11 9.31
CA LYS A 327 -11.01 -17.38 8.35
C LYS A 327 -10.41 -17.37 6.95
N THR A 328 -9.08 -17.24 6.84
CA THR A 328 -8.39 -17.39 5.55
C THR A 328 -8.57 -18.80 4.99
N ASP A 329 -8.50 -19.82 5.87
CA ASP A 329 -8.74 -21.21 5.48
C ASP A 329 -10.19 -21.41 5.00
N GLU A 330 -11.17 -20.87 5.71
CA GLU A 330 -12.60 -20.91 5.37
C GLU A 330 -12.86 -20.34 3.97
N ILE A 331 -12.34 -19.14 3.67
CA ILE A 331 -12.52 -18.48 2.37
C ILE A 331 -11.93 -19.33 1.24
N ILE A 332 -10.71 -19.84 1.42
CA ILE A 332 -10.09 -20.74 0.41
C ILE A 332 -10.92 -22.02 0.27
N GLY A 333 -11.45 -22.55 1.36
CA GLY A 333 -12.29 -23.75 1.39
C GLY A 333 -13.59 -23.58 0.62
N HIS A 334 -14.24 -22.42 0.74
CA HIS A 334 -15.46 -22.05 0.02
C HIS A 334 -15.30 -22.21 -1.49
N PHE A 335 -14.17 -21.78 -2.04
CA PHE A 335 -13.87 -21.89 -3.47
C PHE A 335 -13.04 -23.12 -3.87
N TRP A 336 -12.78 -24.05 -2.94
CA TRP A 336 -11.92 -25.19 -3.22
C TRP A 336 -12.62 -26.20 -4.14
N SER A 337 -13.85 -26.61 -3.83
CA SER A 337 -14.53 -27.70 -4.55
C SER A 337 -15.50 -27.23 -5.63
N GLY A 338 -15.60 -25.93 -5.91
CA GLY A 338 -16.55 -25.42 -6.88
C GLY A 338 -16.38 -23.94 -7.19
N ASN A 339 -17.42 -23.37 -7.81
CA ASN A 339 -17.51 -21.97 -8.20
C ASN A 339 -18.73 -21.29 -7.56
N PRO A 340 -18.84 -21.23 -6.22
CA PRO A 340 -19.98 -20.60 -5.56
C PRO A 340 -19.91 -19.07 -5.67
N ASN A 341 -21.04 -18.43 -5.33
CA ASN A 341 -21.10 -16.99 -5.13
C ASN A 341 -20.11 -16.54 -4.02
N PRO A 342 -19.46 -15.38 -4.17
CA PRO A 342 -18.68 -14.77 -3.11
C PRO A 342 -19.48 -14.66 -1.80
N PRO A 343 -18.93 -15.15 -0.68
CA PRO A 343 -19.59 -14.96 0.60
C PRO A 343 -19.55 -13.48 0.98
N VAL A 344 -20.58 -13.00 1.67
CA VAL A 344 -20.64 -11.64 2.23
C VAL A 344 -20.69 -11.79 3.75
N TYR A 345 -20.03 -10.91 4.48
CA TYR A 345 -19.91 -11.01 5.93
C TYR A 345 -20.38 -9.75 6.63
N HIS A 346 -21.12 -9.93 7.73
CA HIS A 346 -21.35 -8.89 8.72
C HIS A 346 -20.06 -8.60 9.51
N GLU A 347 -20.01 -7.45 10.22
CA GLU A 347 -18.82 -7.06 11.00
C GLU A 347 -18.51 -8.02 12.16
N ASP A 348 -19.52 -8.77 12.63
CA ASP A 348 -19.38 -9.83 13.63
C ASP A 348 -18.80 -11.15 13.06
N GLY A 349 -18.48 -11.19 11.77
CA GLY A 349 -17.89 -12.34 11.08
C GLY A 349 -18.87 -13.41 10.63
N THR A 350 -20.18 -13.25 10.88
CA THR A 350 -21.23 -14.12 10.36
C THR A 350 -21.52 -13.83 8.88
N ARG A 351 -22.14 -14.78 8.17
CA ARG A 351 -22.48 -14.63 6.75
C ARG A 351 -23.76 -13.82 6.58
N ASP A 352 -23.72 -12.85 5.69
CA ASP A 352 -24.86 -12.04 5.26
C ASP A 352 -25.53 -12.73 4.06
N LEU A 353 -26.45 -13.66 4.34
CA LEU A 353 -27.11 -14.46 3.31
C LEU A 353 -28.03 -13.61 2.40
N GLU A 354 -28.55 -12.49 2.90
CA GLU A 354 -29.40 -11.58 2.11
C GLU A 354 -28.54 -10.83 1.09
N ALA A 355 -27.42 -10.26 1.53
CA ALA A 355 -26.47 -9.61 0.62
C ALA A 355 -25.87 -10.58 -0.38
N GLU A 356 -25.57 -11.81 0.03
CA GLU A 356 -25.10 -12.88 -0.86
C GLU A 356 -26.09 -13.23 -1.96
N ALA A 357 -27.39 -13.26 -1.66
CA ALA A 357 -28.43 -13.55 -2.66
C ALA A 357 -28.54 -12.45 -3.74
N LEU A 358 -28.05 -11.24 -3.45
CA LEU A 358 -27.98 -10.12 -4.40
C LEU A 358 -26.70 -10.17 -5.26
N VAL A 359 -25.75 -11.04 -4.92
CA VAL A 359 -24.53 -11.21 -5.70
C VAL A 359 -24.84 -11.96 -6.98
N GLN A 360 -24.52 -11.36 -8.12
CA GLN A 360 -24.62 -12.03 -9.42
C GLN A 360 -23.77 -13.29 -9.47
N ASP A 361 -24.36 -14.36 -10.02
CA ASP A 361 -23.71 -15.65 -10.20
C ASP A 361 -22.39 -15.53 -10.96
N PRO A 362 -21.34 -16.25 -10.53
CA PRO A 362 -20.06 -16.21 -11.22
C PRO A 362 -20.18 -16.86 -12.60
N GLU A 363 -19.39 -16.34 -13.54
CA GLU A 363 -19.22 -17.00 -14.83
C GLU A 363 -18.67 -18.43 -14.64
N PRO A 364 -19.08 -19.38 -15.49
CA PRO A 364 -18.52 -20.74 -15.47
C PRO A 364 -17.00 -20.73 -15.61
N LEU A 365 -16.33 -21.63 -14.89
CA LEU A 365 -14.89 -21.78 -14.93
C LEU A 365 -14.51 -23.12 -15.55
N ASP A 366 -13.57 -23.10 -16.49
CA ASP A 366 -13.00 -24.30 -17.11
C ASP A 366 -11.99 -25.03 -16.20
N HIS A 367 -11.52 -24.35 -15.15
CA HIS A 367 -10.52 -24.86 -14.24
C HIS A 367 -10.77 -24.41 -12.79
N PRO A 368 -10.33 -25.19 -11.78
CA PRO A 368 -10.46 -24.81 -10.38
C PRO A 368 -9.79 -23.45 -10.08
N ARG A 369 -10.42 -22.66 -9.20
CA ARG A 369 -9.91 -21.33 -8.82
C ARG A 369 -8.53 -21.43 -8.18
N LYS A 370 -7.63 -20.50 -8.55
CA LYS A 370 -6.32 -20.32 -7.91
C LYS A 370 -6.28 -19.03 -7.10
N PHE A 371 -5.55 -19.05 -6.00
CA PHE A 371 -5.52 -18.05 -4.95
C PHE A 371 -4.15 -17.40 -4.86
N LEU A 372 -4.11 -16.08 -4.93
CA LEU A 372 -2.96 -15.29 -4.53
C LEU A 372 -3.21 -14.76 -3.12
N VAL A 373 -2.42 -15.19 -2.15
CA VAL A 373 -2.63 -14.83 -0.74
C VAL A 373 -1.48 -13.96 -0.28
N TYR A 374 -1.75 -12.66 -0.13
CA TYR A 374 -0.79 -11.66 0.30
C TYR A 374 -0.70 -11.64 1.82
N VAL A 375 0.52 -11.84 2.32
CA VAL A 375 0.83 -11.83 3.75
C VAL A 375 2.18 -11.12 3.95
N GLN A 376 2.13 -9.97 4.62
CA GLN A 376 3.27 -9.06 4.75
C GLN A 376 4.47 -9.70 5.50
N TYR A 377 4.22 -10.33 6.65
CA TYR A 377 5.26 -10.77 7.57
C TYR A 377 5.68 -12.23 7.34
N LYS A 378 7.00 -12.51 7.44
CA LYS A 378 7.56 -13.86 7.27
C LYS A 378 6.93 -14.86 8.25
N LEU A 379 6.89 -14.50 9.53
CA LEU A 379 6.30 -15.34 10.57
C LEU A 379 4.84 -15.65 10.27
N HIS A 380 4.04 -14.65 9.87
CA HIS A 380 2.64 -14.85 9.52
C HIS A 380 2.45 -15.80 8.33
N ARG A 381 3.31 -15.69 7.31
CA ARG A 381 3.32 -16.63 6.17
C ARG A 381 3.64 -18.06 6.59
N MET A 382 4.62 -18.22 7.49
CA MET A 382 5.02 -19.53 7.98
C MET A 382 3.86 -20.25 8.68
N LEU A 383 3.10 -19.54 9.54
CA LEU A 383 1.94 -20.11 10.23
C LEU A 383 0.81 -20.47 9.25
N LEU A 384 0.48 -19.57 8.32
CA LEU A 384 -0.53 -19.85 7.31
C LEU A 384 -0.13 -21.02 6.41
N LYS A 385 1.15 -21.09 6.01
CA LYS A 385 1.69 -22.20 5.24
C LYS A 385 1.51 -23.53 5.97
N GLN A 386 1.80 -23.58 7.27
CA GLN A 386 1.67 -24.80 8.06
C GLN A 386 0.20 -25.23 8.15
N LEU A 387 -0.71 -24.29 8.45
CA LEU A 387 -2.16 -24.52 8.41
C LEU A 387 -2.61 -25.09 7.06
N LEU A 388 -2.30 -24.42 5.96
CA LEU A 388 -2.73 -24.84 4.62
C LEU A 388 -2.18 -26.22 4.22
N LYS A 389 -0.95 -26.55 4.63
CA LYS A 389 -0.36 -27.88 4.43
C LYS A 389 -1.12 -28.98 5.18
N ILE A 390 -1.40 -28.75 6.46
CA ILE A 390 -2.18 -29.67 7.30
C ILE A 390 -3.59 -29.87 6.72
N ARG A 391 -4.16 -28.81 6.13
CA ARG A 391 -5.47 -28.83 5.45
C ARG A 391 -5.42 -29.41 4.03
N GLY A 392 -4.29 -29.94 3.59
CA GLY A 392 -4.14 -30.60 2.28
C GLY A 392 -4.16 -29.66 1.08
N ARG A 393 -3.79 -28.39 1.24
CA ARG A 393 -3.87 -27.37 0.17
C ARG A 393 -2.52 -27.16 -0.51
N GLY A 394 -2.43 -27.56 -1.78
CA GLY A 394 -1.21 -27.41 -2.55
C GLY A 394 -0.84 -25.94 -2.77
N LEU A 395 0.39 -25.58 -2.39
CA LEU A 395 0.84 -24.19 -2.39
C LEU A 395 2.30 -24.01 -2.82
N VAL A 396 2.64 -22.77 -3.19
CA VAL A 396 4.01 -22.27 -3.35
C VAL A 396 4.19 -20.94 -2.64
N GLU A 397 5.43 -20.61 -2.31
CA GLU A 397 5.81 -19.29 -1.79
C GLU A 397 6.46 -18.46 -2.88
N TYR A 398 6.22 -17.15 -2.83
CA TYR A 398 6.89 -16.15 -3.65
C TYR A 398 7.34 -14.98 -2.77
N ASP A 399 8.63 -14.99 -2.41
CA ASP A 399 9.21 -13.95 -1.55
C ASP A 399 10.52 -13.36 -2.10
N GLY A 400 10.96 -12.27 -1.46
CA GLY A 400 12.15 -11.51 -1.85
C GLY A 400 13.48 -12.19 -1.54
N THR A 401 13.49 -13.19 -0.66
CA THR A 401 14.67 -13.95 -0.29
C THR A 401 14.95 -15.11 -1.26
N MET A 402 13.95 -15.51 -2.06
CA MET A 402 14.11 -16.52 -3.09
C MET A 402 15.08 -16.08 -4.19
N THR A 403 15.79 -17.04 -4.78
CA THR A 403 16.59 -16.81 -5.99
C THR A 403 15.69 -16.64 -7.21
N THR A 404 16.18 -16.03 -8.28
CA THR A 404 15.42 -15.86 -9.53
C THR A 404 14.95 -17.19 -10.11
N SER A 405 15.80 -18.23 -10.07
CA SER A 405 15.43 -19.58 -10.51
C SER A 405 14.30 -20.19 -9.66
N LYS A 406 14.37 -20.06 -8.33
CA LYS A 406 13.29 -20.53 -7.43
C LYS A 406 11.98 -19.78 -7.66
N ARG A 407 12.03 -18.47 -7.90
CA ARG A 407 10.85 -17.66 -8.26
C ARG A 407 10.21 -18.14 -9.55
N GLN A 408 11.00 -18.37 -10.60
CA GLN A 408 10.51 -18.90 -11.88
C GLN A 408 9.87 -20.28 -11.72
N ALA A 409 10.50 -21.18 -10.94
CA ALA A 409 9.94 -22.50 -10.66
C ALA A 409 8.61 -22.43 -9.89
N ALA A 410 8.48 -21.52 -8.92
CA ALA A 410 7.23 -21.30 -8.18
C ALA A 410 6.11 -20.77 -9.09
N VAL A 411 6.42 -19.81 -9.98
CA VAL A 411 5.46 -19.30 -10.96
C VAL A 411 5.02 -20.39 -11.92
N LYS A 412 5.97 -21.15 -12.47
CA LYS A 412 5.68 -22.27 -13.38
C LYS A 412 4.78 -23.30 -12.71
N LYS A 413 5.14 -23.74 -11.50
CA LYS A 413 4.33 -24.69 -10.72
C LYS A 413 2.93 -24.13 -10.47
N PHE A 414 2.80 -22.89 -10.04
CA PHE A 414 1.48 -22.30 -9.80
C PHE A 414 0.64 -22.15 -11.08
N GLN A 415 1.24 -21.96 -12.25
CA GLN A 415 0.49 -21.87 -13.51
C GLN A 415 0.08 -23.25 -14.05
N GLU A 416 1.00 -24.22 -14.02
CA GLU A 416 0.83 -25.50 -14.74
C GLU A 416 0.28 -26.64 -13.87
N ASP A 417 0.51 -26.63 -12.55
CA ASP A 417 0.09 -27.71 -11.65
C ASP A 417 -1.34 -27.47 -11.13
N PRO A 418 -2.32 -28.33 -11.44
CA PRO A 418 -3.70 -28.16 -10.99
C PRO A 418 -3.86 -28.34 -9.48
N GLU A 419 -2.97 -29.08 -8.82
CA GLU A 419 -2.98 -29.28 -7.36
C GLU A 419 -2.34 -28.08 -6.63
N CYS A 420 -1.49 -27.31 -7.31
CA CYS A 420 -0.91 -26.08 -6.77
C CYS A 420 -1.85 -24.89 -7.00
N ARG A 421 -2.76 -24.68 -6.04
CA ARG A 421 -3.80 -23.65 -6.16
C ARG A 421 -3.54 -22.41 -5.34
N VAL A 422 -2.61 -22.42 -4.38
CA VAL A 422 -2.31 -21.26 -3.54
C VAL A 422 -0.89 -20.74 -3.79
N MET A 423 -0.75 -19.44 -4.01
CA MET A 423 0.55 -18.76 -3.96
C MET A 423 0.58 -17.78 -2.79
N LEU A 424 1.45 -18.05 -1.81
CA LEU A 424 1.71 -17.14 -0.68
C LEU A 424 2.72 -16.09 -1.11
N ILE A 425 2.34 -14.81 -1.10
CA ILE A 425 3.18 -13.70 -1.58
C ILE A 425 3.44 -12.65 -0.49
N SER A 426 4.64 -12.09 -0.53
CA SER A 426 5.07 -10.97 0.34
C SER A 426 5.01 -9.63 -0.40
N ASN A 427 5.61 -8.57 0.16
CA ASN A 427 5.77 -7.26 -0.49
C ASN A 427 6.47 -7.29 -1.88
N VAL A 428 7.04 -8.43 -2.27
CA VAL A 428 7.73 -8.63 -3.56
C VAL A 428 6.75 -8.82 -4.72
N GLY A 429 5.45 -9.04 -4.45
CA GLY A 429 4.41 -9.14 -5.49
C GLY A 429 3.98 -7.83 -6.15
N ALA A 430 4.44 -6.68 -5.65
CA ALA A 430 4.02 -5.37 -6.14
C ALA A 430 4.75 -4.92 -7.43
N ALA A 431 5.78 -5.64 -7.88
CA ALA A 431 6.57 -5.29 -9.05
C ALA A 431 6.85 -6.54 -9.91
N GLY A 432 6.41 -6.51 -11.17
CA GLY A 432 6.89 -7.44 -12.20
C GLY A 432 6.39 -8.89 -12.16
N LEU A 433 5.34 -9.21 -11.39
CA LEU A 433 4.75 -10.55 -11.37
C LEU A 433 3.43 -10.57 -12.14
N ASN A 434 3.44 -11.15 -13.36
CA ASN A 434 2.25 -11.35 -14.18
C ASN A 434 1.67 -12.74 -13.92
N LEU A 435 0.64 -12.81 -13.06
CA LEU A 435 -0.05 -14.05 -12.68
C LEU A 435 -1.48 -14.03 -13.19
N ALA A 436 -1.67 -14.23 -14.50
CA ALA A 436 -3.00 -14.35 -15.11
C ALA A 436 -3.79 -15.57 -14.61
N ALA A 437 -3.13 -16.57 -14.01
CA ALA A 437 -3.78 -17.80 -13.55
C ALA A 437 -4.55 -17.64 -12.22
N ALA A 438 -4.35 -16.55 -11.46
CA ALA A 438 -5.04 -16.34 -10.19
C ALA A 438 -6.40 -15.66 -10.40
N SER A 439 -7.44 -16.21 -9.77
CA SER A 439 -8.81 -15.68 -9.82
C SER A 439 -9.28 -15.11 -8.48
N ILE A 440 -8.57 -15.37 -7.39
CA ILE A 440 -8.92 -14.84 -6.06
C ILE A 440 -7.67 -14.26 -5.42
N VAL A 441 -7.75 -13.03 -4.91
CA VAL A 441 -6.67 -12.37 -4.19
C VAL A 441 -7.09 -12.12 -2.75
N ILE A 442 -6.42 -12.76 -1.79
CA ILE A 442 -6.72 -12.60 -0.36
C ILE A 442 -5.64 -11.76 0.29
N PHE A 443 -6.02 -10.65 0.94
CA PHE A 443 -5.13 -9.84 1.74
C PHE A 443 -5.32 -10.17 3.22
N VAL A 444 -4.37 -10.92 3.78
CA VAL A 444 -4.36 -11.21 5.21
C VAL A 444 -3.76 -10.00 5.94
N LEU A 445 -4.61 -9.02 6.21
CA LEU A 445 -4.25 -7.75 6.85
C LEU A 445 -4.66 -7.72 8.32
N THR A 446 -3.94 -6.89 9.06
CA THR A 446 -4.32 -6.41 10.38
C THR A 446 -4.76 -4.96 10.21
N GLU A 447 -6.06 -4.75 9.96
CA GLU A 447 -6.67 -3.43 10.09
C GLU A 447 -7.49 -3.37 11.38
N ARG A 448 -7.34 -2.27 12.13
CA ARG A 448 -8.20 -1.93 13.26
C ARG A 448 -9.09 -0.79 12.77
N ARG A 449 -10.40 -1.01 12.69
CA ARG A 449 -11.38 0.06 12.51
C ARG A 449 -11.88 0.45 13.90
N LEU A 450 -11.72 1.71 14.29
CA LEU A 450 -12.42 2.25 15.46
C LEU A 450 -13.90 2.35 15.07
N VAL A 451 -14.76 1.54 15.70
CA VAL A 451 -16.21 1.61 15.50
C VAL A 451 -16.71 2.93 16.12
N ARG A 452 -17.61 3.61 15.40
CA ARG A 452 -18.12 4.97 15.69
C ARG A 452 -19.08 5.07 16.89
N THR A 453 -19.39 3.97 17.55
CA THR A 453 -20.19 3.96 18.78
C THR A 453 -19.21 3.87 19.95
N GLY A 454 -19.43 4.61 21.04
CA GLY A 454 -18.54 4.62 22.23
C GLY A 454 -18.40 3.28 22.98
N GLU A 455 -18.60 2.16 22.31
CA GLU A 455 -18.32 0.80 22.74
C GLU A 455 -17.13 0.27 21.92
N GLU A 456 -16.05 -0.12 22.60
CA GLU A 456 -14.85 -0.70 21.99
C GLU A 456 -15.17 -2.08 21.41
N ALA A 457 -15.62 -2.14 20.16
CA ALA A 457 -15.82 -3.40 19.45
C ALA A 457 -14.52 -3.80 18.72
N ASN A 458 -13.78 -4.76 19.26
CA ASN A 458 -12.51 -5.24 18.69
C ASN A 458 -12.77 -6.30 17.58
N HIS A 459 -13.04 -5.86 16.35
CA HIS A 459 -13.22 -6.75 15.20
C HIS A 459 -12.04 -6.67 14.21
N TRP A 460 -11.67 -7.81 13.60
CA TRP A 460 -10.73 -7.84 12.48
C TRP A 460 -11.42 -7.88 11.14
N ALA A 461 -10.86 -7.16 10.16
CA ALA A 461 -11.15 -7.34 8.75
C ALA A 461 -10.06 -8.18 8.07
N CYS A 462 -10.45 -9.27 7.41
CA CYS A 462 -9.68 -9.93 6.36
C CYS A 462 -10.25 -9.47 5.01
N MET A 463 -9.51 -8.72 4.21
CA MET A 463 -10.02 -8.23 2.93
C MET A 463 -9.74 -9.26 1.83
N ALA A 464 -10.79 -9.85 1.27
CA ALA A 464 -10.70 -10.71 0.09
C ALA A 464 -11.14 -9.92 -1.15
N ILE A 465 -10.24 -9.74 -2.10
CA ILE A 465 -10.56 -9.17 -3.41
C ILE A 465 -10.80 -10.32 -4.38
N TRP A 466 -12.03 -10.40 -4.87
CA TRP A 466 -12.49 -11.42 -5.78
C TRP A 466 -12.51 -10.89 -7.22
N THR A 467 -12.09 -11.73 -8.15
CA THR A 467 -12.17 -11.43 -9.58
C THR A 467 -12.82 -12.63 -10.28
N ASP A 468 -13.91 -12.41 -11.00
CA ASP A 468 -14.40 -13.40 -11.96
C ASP A 468 -13.46 -13.40 -13.16
N PHE A 469 -12.86 -14.56 -13.46
CA PHE A 469 -12.16 -14.77 -14.71
C PHE A 469 -12.54 -16.11 -15.30
N ALA A 470 -13.47 -16.09 -16.24
CA ALA A 470 -13.52 -17.06 -17.31
C ALA A 470 -12.63 -16.55 -18.46
N GLY A 471 -11.64 -17.33 -18.88
CA GLY A 471 -11.03 -17.17 -20.20
C GLY A 471 -9.58 -16.69 -20.24
N ASP A 472 -8.79 -17.52 -20.91
CA ASP A 472 -7.35 -17.51 -21.15
C ASP A 472 -6.79 -16.31 -21.96
N ARG A 473 -7.42 -15.11 -21.92
CA ARG A 473 -7.14 -14.05 -22.92
C ARG A 473 -6.53 -12.74 -22.43
N HIS A 474 -6.44 -12.43 -21.14
CA HIS A 474 -6.00 -11.09 -20.70
C HIS A 474 -4.93 -11.06 -19.61
N ARG A 475 -3.91 -10.22 -19.84
CA ARG A 475 -2.66 -10.09 -19.07
C ARG A 475 -2.86 -9.13 -17.90
N TYR A 476 -2.32 -9.44 -16.72
CA TYR A 476 -2.44 -8.56 -15.55
C TYR A 476 -1.09 -8.19 -14.91
N HIS A 477 -1.01 -6.95 -14.45
CA HIS A 477 0.03 -6.44 -13.56
C HIS A 477 -0.56 -6.21 -12.16
N CYS A 478 -0.03 -6.92 -11.16
CA CYS A 478 -0.46 -6.78 -9.77
C CYS A 478 0.13 -5.49 -9.17
N THR A 479 -0.65 -4.40 -9.13
CA THR A 479 -0.22 -3.15 -8.49
C THR A 479 -0.86 -3.02 -7.12
N ASN A 480 -0.02 -2.91 -6.08
CA ASN A 480 -0.47 -2.76 -4.71
C ASN A 480 -0.98 -1.33 -4.46
N ARG A 481 -2.31 -1.12 -4.39
CA ARG A 481 -2.90 0.11 -3.80
C ARG A 481 -2.90 0.10 -2.27
N ALA A 482 -2.63 -1.04 -1.63
CA ALA A 482 -2.66 -1.21 -0.17
C ALA A 482 -1.23 -1.28 0.41
N GLY A 483 -0.49 -0.18 0.27
CA GLY A 483 0.89 -0.05 0.76
C GLY A 483 1.03 0.97 1.88
N SER A 484 0.67 0.57 3.11
CA SER A 484 1.12 1.10 4.43
C SER A 484 1.34 2.61 4.63
N ARG A 485 0.63 3.12 5.65
CA ARG A 485 0.39 4.51 6.09
C ARG A 485 -0.80 5.13 5.36
N THR A 486 -1.98 5.04 5.99
CA THR A 486 -3.11 5.98 5.83
C THR A 486 -3.15 6.62 4.45
N GLY A 487 -3.50 5.80 3.46
CA GLY A 487 -3.53 6.17 2.05
C GLY A 487 -4.97 6.35 1.62
N TRP A 488 -5.60 7.43 2.08
CA TRP A 488 -6.59 8.21 1.33
C TRP A 488 -7.49 7.42 0.37
N LEU A 489 -8.61 6.90 0.89
CA LEU A 489 -9.84 6.78 0.12
C LEU A 489 -10.39 8.19 -0.09
N CYS A 490 -9.80 8.94 -1.02
CA CYS A 490 -10.55 9.96 -1.74
C CYS A 490 -11.03 9.29 -3.03
N GLY A 491 -12.35 9.12 -3.14
CA GLY A 491 -12.98 8.92 -4.43
C GLY A 491 -12.54 10.03 -5.36
N TRP A 492 -11.87 9.68 -6.44
CA TRP A 492 -12.11 10.39 -7.69
C TRP A 492 -13.37 9.74 -8.25
N GLN A 493 -14.52 10.30 -7.91
CA GLN A 493 -15.69 10.14 -8.75
C GLN A 493 -15.32 10.73 -10.11
N ASP A 494 -15.65 10.00 -11.17
CA ASP A 494 -15.55 10.48 -12.55
C ASP A 494 -16.48 11.68 -12.72
N GLY A 495 -15.97 12.87 -12.39
CA GLY A 495 -16.58 14.13 -12.80
C GLY A 495 -16.48 14.21 -14.31
N HIS A 496 -17.66 14.23 -14.96
CA HIS A 496 -17.81 14.46 -16.40
C HIS A 496 -16.80 15.48 -16.92
N VAL A 497 -15.96 15.05 -17.85
CA VAL A 497 -15.14 15.94 -18.67
C VAL A 497 -16.12 16.79 -19.48
N GLY A 498 -16.33 18.04 -19.06
CA GLY A 498 -17.00 19.03 -19.88
C GLY A 498 -16.32 19.12 -21.24
N GLU A 499 -17.12 19.05 -22.28
CA GLU A 499 -16.69 19.15 -23.67
C GLU A 499 -15.77 20.36 -23.87
N LEU A 500 -14.53 20.10 -24.29
CA LEU A 500 -13.70 21.13 -24.90
C LEU A 500 -14.21 21.33 -26.33
N PRO A 501 -14.40 22.58 -26.80
CA PRO A 501 -14.82 22.81 -28.17
C PRO A 501 -13.73 22.32 -29.14
N PRO A 502 -14.13 21.81 -30.33
CA PRO A 502 -13.19 21.29 -31.30
C PRO A 502 -12.26 22.38 -31.82
N ILE A 503 -10.99 22.02 -32.06
CA ILE A 503 -10.00 22.84 -32.75
C ILE A 503 -10.44 23.09 -34.19
#